data_AF-I4HI20-F1
#
_entry.id   AF-I4HI20-F1
#
_cell.length_a   1.000
_cell.length_b   1.000
_cell.length_c   1.000
_cell.angle_alpha   90.00
_cell.angle_beta   90.00
_cell.angle_gamma   90.00
#
_symmetry.space_group_name_H-M   'P 1'
#
loop_
_entity.id
_entity.type
_entity.pdbx_description
1 polymer ?
#
loop_
_entity_poly.entity_id
_entity_poly.type
_entity_poly.pdbx_seq_one_letter_code
_entity_poly.pdbx_strand_id
1 'polypeptide(L)' 'MDVMVKFPKFIHKIPRSILQKTGDKLLTQIVRQVSPRLTYKVQEDFHSSFNLPLPPASSCLFYRLDSCEGGLLA' A
#
# COMPACT_ATOMS: atom_id res chain seq x y z
N MET A 1 -19.76 -6.14 -7.37
CA MET A 1 -19.91 -5.89 -5.92
C MET A 1 -18.95 -4.77 -5.57
N ASP A 2 -19.46 -3.61 -5.20
CA ASP A 2 -18.63 -2.44 -4.86
C ASP A 2 -18.42 -2.41 -3.35
N VAL A 3 -17.18 -2.28 -2.88
CA VAL A 3 -16.83 -2.22 -1.45
C VAL A 3 -16.44 -0.78 -1.13
N MET A 4 -17.25 -0.13 -0.31
CA MET A 4 -17.06 1.27 0.06
C MET A 4 -16.81 1.42 1.57
N VAL A 5 -15.93 2.36 1.93
CA VAL A 5 -15.61 2.69 3.32
C VAL A 5 -16.50 3.84 3.78
N LYS A 6 -17.27 3.61 4.85
CA LYS A 6 -18.10 4.65 5.45
C LYS A 6 -17.28 5.45 6.45
N PHE A 7 -17.13 6.75 6.19
CA PHE A 7 -16.47 7.65 7.14
C PHE A 7 -17.37 8.00 8.34
N PRO A 8 -16.78 8.18 9.53
CA PRO A 8 -17.47 8.79 10.66
C PRO A 8 -17.99 10.20 10.37
N LYS A 9 -19.10 10.60 11.02
CA LYS A 9 -19.80 11.89 10.77
C LYS A 9 -18.89 13.12 10.83
N PHE A 10 -17.85 13.11 11.69
CA PHE A 10 -16.97 14.26 11.87
C PHE A 10 -16.01 14.49 10.70
N ILE A 11 -15.63 13.44 9.96
CA ILE A 11 -14.71 13.53 8.82
C ILE A 11 -15.30 14.43 7.73
N HIS A 12 -16.63 14.40 7.55
CA HIS A 12 -17.33 15.22 6.56
C HIS A 12 -17.29 16.73 6.86
N LYS A 13 -16.90 17.15 8.08
CA LYS A 13 -16.72 18.56 8.43
C LYS A 13 -15.41 19.15 7.88
N ILE A 14 -14.50 18.30 7.41
CA ILE A 14 -13.19 18.69 6.88
C ILE A 14 -13.33 19.00 5.37
N PRO A 15 -12.64 20.03 4.83
CA PRO A 15 -12.60 20.27 3.39
C PRO A 15 -12.10 19.05 2.61
N ARG A 16 -12.81 18.70 1.52
CA ARG A 16 -12.53 17.49 0.72
C ARG A 16 -11.08 17.41 0.23
N SER A 17 -10.47 18.54 -0.13
CA SER A 17 -9.08 18.61 -0.61
C SER A 17 -8.07 18.18 0.46
N ILE A 18 -8.29 18.53 1.72
CA ILE A 18 -7.43 18.14 2.85
C ILE A 18 -7.66 16.66 3.17
N LEU A 19 -8.92 16.23 3.18
CA LEU A 19 -9.29 14.85 3.44
C LEU A 19 -8.65 13.90 2.41
N GLN A 20 -8.71 14.24 1.13
CA GLN A 20 -8.09 13.47 0.05
C GLN A 20 -6.58 13.35 0.27
N LYS A 21 -5.87 14.47 0.41
CA LYS A 21 -4.40 14.47 0.62
C LYS A 21 -3.99 13.68 1.86
N THR A 22 -4.78 13.74 2.93
CA THR A 22 -4.50 13.00 4.17
C THR A 22 -4.77 11.51 3.98
N GLY A 23 -5.87 11.16 3.31
CA GLY A 23 -6.23 9.79 2.95
C GLY A 23 -5.19 9.13 2.06
N ASP A 24 -4.73 9.82 1.01
CA ASP A 24 -3.73 9.31 0.07
C ASP A 24 -2.42 8.96 0.79
N LYS A 25 -1.97 9.85 1.69
CA LYS A 25 -0.77 9.61 2.52
C LYS A 25 -0.97 8.41 3.44
N LEU A 26 -2.11 8.32 4.11
CA LEU A 26 -2.41 7.22 5.02
C LEU A 26 -2.49 5.89 4.28
N LEU A 27 -3.18 5.84 3.14
CA LEU A 27 -3.25 4.65 2.28
C LEU A 27 -1.87 4.24 1.79
N THR A 28 -1.05 5.21 1.39
CA THR A 28 0.35 4.97 1.01
C THR A 28 1.12 4.33 2.16
N GLN A 29 0.97 4.82 3.39
CA GLN A 29 1.64 4.23 4.56
C GLN A 29 1.14 2.81 4.84
N ILE A 30 -0.17 2.55 4.75
CA ILE A 30 -0.73 1.21 4.94
C ILE A 30 -0.16 0.25 3.91
N VAL A 31 -0.21 0.59 2.62
CA VAL A 31 0.29 -0.25 1.54
C VAL A 31 1.79 -0.51 1.72
N ARG A 32 2.57 0.53 2.02
CA ARG A 32 4.02 0.40 2.28
C ARG A 32 4.35 -0.53 3.44
N GLN A 33 3.49 -0.64 4.45
CA GLN A 33 3.72 -1.53 5.58
C GLN A 33 3.19 -2.95 5.32
N VAL A 34 2.00 -3.07 4.73
CA VAL A 34 1.30 -4.35 4.59
C VAL A 34 1.83 -5.14 3.40
N SER A 35 2.05 -4.51 2.25
CA SER A 35 2.48 -5.21 1.03
C SER A 35 3.75 -6.06 1.23
N PRO A 36 4.88 -5.52 1.75
CA PRO A 36 6.08 -6.35 1.92
C PRO A 36 5.88 -7.47 2.95
N ARG A 37 5.08 -7.24 4.01
CA ARG A 37 4.80 -8.27 5.03
C ARG A 37 3.94 -9.40 4.48
N LEU A 38 2.91 -9.04 3.72
CA LEU A 38 2.04 -10.00 3.07
C LEU A 38 2.81 -10.80 2.02
N THR A 39 3.58 -10.13 1.17
CA THR A 39 4.44 -10.80 0.18
C THR A 39 5.41 -11.76 0.84
N TYR A 40 6.08 -11.35 1.91
CA TYR A 40 6.99 -12.22 2.66
C TYR A 40 6.28 -13.49 3.16
N LYS A 41 5.10 -13.34 3.76
CA LYS A 41 4.32 -14.49 4.25
C LYS A 41 3.83 -15.41 3.15
N VAL A 42 3.36 -14.85 2.03
CA VAL A 42 2.95 -15.65 0.87
C VAL A 42 4.14 -16.43 0.30
N GLN A 43 5.33 -15.82 0.24
CA GLN A 43 6.55 -16.50 -0.20
C GLN A 43 6.97 -17.60 0.78
N GLU A 44 6.92 -17.34 2.08
CA GLU A 44 7.18 -18.34 3.13
C GLU A 44 6.25 -19.55 3.01
N ASP A 45 4.93 -19.31 2.94
CA ASP A 45 3.91 -20.36 2.84
C ASP A 45 4.05 -21.17 1.55
N PHE A 46 4.26 -20.50 0.42
CA PHE A 46 4.43 -21.17 -0.88
C PHE A 46 5.69 -22.04 -0.88
N HIS A 47 6.85 -21.48 -0.55
CA HIS A 47 8.11 -22.21 -0.61
C HIS A 47 8.15 -23.36 0.41
N SER A 48 7.56 -23.18 1.60
CA SER A 48 7.42 -24.25 2.58
C SER A 48 6.50 -25.37 2.10
N SER A 49 5.36 -25.03 1.49
CA SER A 49 4.39 -26.03 1.00
C SER A 49 4.95 -26.92 -0.11
N PHE A 50 5.85 -26.39 -0.93
CA PHE A 50 6.46 -27.11 -2.06
C PHE A 50 7.91 -27.57 -1.81
N ASN A 51 8.44 -27.42 -0.59
CA ASN A 51 9.84 -27.71 -0.24
C ASN A 51 10.88 -27.03 -1.16
N LEU A 52 10.61 -25.77 -1.52
CA LEU A 52 11.49 -24.95 -2.37
C LEU A 52 12.37 -24.04 -1.52
N PRO A 53 13.60 -23.71 -1.97
CA PRO A 53 14.45 -22.75 -1.27
C PRO A 53 13.85 -21.34 -1.33
N LEU A 54 13.86 -20.63 -0.20
CA LEU A 54 13.37 -19.25 -0.13
C LEU A 54 14.27 -18.28 -0.93
N PRO A 55 13.67 -17.31 -1.65
CA PRO A 55 14.44 -16.31 -2.38
C PRO A 55 15.13 -15.32 -1.41
N PRO A 56 16.26 -14.71 -1.81
CA PRO A 56 17.01 -13.79 -0.96
C PRO A 56 16.19 -12.55 -0.59
N ALA A 57 16.44 -11.97 0.58
CA ALA A 57 15.67 -10.82 1.08
C ALA A 57 15.69 -9.59 0.14
N SER A 58 16.71 -9.48 -0.71
CA SER A 58 16.83 -8.42 -1.72
C SER A 58 15.84 -8.53 -2.88
N SER A 59 15.34 -9.73 -3.21
CA SER A 59 14.30 -9.90 -4.25
C SER A 59 12.89 -9.62 -3.73
N CYS A 60 12.70 -9.57 -2.41
CA CYS A 60 11.42 -9.22 -1.77
C CYS A 60 11.21 -7.71 -1.64
N LEU A 61 12.16 -6.90 -2.13
CA LEU A 61 12.14 -5.45 -1.99
C LEU A 61 11.10 -4.87 -2.97
N PHE A 62 9.90 -4.59 -2.44
CA PHE A 62 8.87 -3.83 -3.14
C PHE A 62 9.40 -2.42 -3.39
N TYR A 63 10.04 -2.27 -4.55
CA TYR A 63 10.65 -1.03 -5.01
C TYR A 63 9.61 0.08 -4.97
N ARG A 64 10.02 1.15 -4.30
CA ARG A 64 9.52 2.52 -4.38
C ARG A 64 9.11 2.87 -5.82
N LEU A 65 7.84 2.63 -6.17
CA LEU A 65 7.16 3.39 -7.22
C LEU A 65 6.55 4.63 -6.56
N ASP A 66 7.42 5.47 -5.98
CA ASP A 66 7.10 6.88 -5.87
C ASP A 66 7.35 7.47 -7.27
N SER A 67 6.50 7.13 -8.25
CA SER A 67 6.56 7.72 -9.58
C SER A 67 6.10 9.17 -9.50
N CYS A 68 7.06 10.06 -9.79
CA CYS A 68 6.91 11.41 -10.31
C CYS A 68 6.07 12.41 -9.50
N GLU A 69 6.78 13.40 -8.95
CA GLU A 69 6.28 14.78 -9.05
C GLU A 69 5.93 15.07 -10.52
N GLY A 70 4.64 15.16 -10.81
CA GLY A 70 4.09 15.63 -12.08
C GLY A 70 3.21 16.85 -11.84
N GLY A 71 3.75 17.86 -11.16
CA GLY A 71 3.25 19.23 -11.26
C GLY A 71 4.07 19.96 -12.31
N LEU A 72 3.38 20.65 -13.22
CA LEU A 72 3.86 21.72 -14.13
C LEU A 72 4.23 21.34 -15.58
N LEU A 73 3.21 21.30 -16.45
CA LEU A 73 3.18 21.99 -17.76
C LEU A 73 1.77 22.59 -17.84
N ALA A 74 1.63 23.92 -17.68
CA ALA A 74 1.63 24.93 -18.75
C ALA A 74 0.40 24.78 -19.66
#